data_AF-A0A958TNT0-F1
#
_entry.id   AF-A0A958TNT0-F1
#
_cell.length_a   1.000
_cell.length_b   1.000
_cell.length_c   1.000
_cell.angle_alpha   90.00
_cell.angle_beta   90.00
_cell.angle_gamma   90.00
#
_symmetry.space_group_name_H-M   'P 1'
#
loop_
_entity.id
_entity.type
_entity.pdbx_description
1 polymer ?
#
loop_
_entity_poly.entity_id
_entity_poly.type
_entity_poly.pdbx_seq_one_letter_code
_entity_poly.pdbx_strand_id
1 'polypeptide(L)'
;MIYYKVVKNDLTSAWDWFNAPEYNIQYKLNTWVEPKIKEAPLMVFRDLKDAELFIYNNALYSPDYKLYKCEIKKSRKKWKWTHPGDLDTVLKAKRAKKKLPSAYTSFLPNGTVLADKVKLLEEVA
;
A
#
# COMPACT_ATOMS: atom_id res chain seq x y z
N MET A 1 -3.11 -4.88 -18.27
CA MET A 1 -4.03 -4.01 -17.50
C MET A 1 -3.17 -3.09 -16.65
N ILE A 2 -3.44 -1.79 -16.72
CA ILE A 2 -2.69 -0.76 -15.99
C ILE A 2 -3.34 -0.51 -14.63
N TYR A 3 -2.51 -0.26 -13.62
CA TYR A 3 -2.88 0.12 -12.26
C TYR A 3 -2.15 1.41 -11.89
N TYR A 4 -2.45 1.96 -10.72
CA TYR A 4 -1.86 3.20 -10.23
C TYR A 4 -1.23 3.00 -8.87
N LYS A 5 -0.04 3.54 -8.67
CA LYS A 5 0.70 3.44 -7.42
C LYS A 5 1.13 4.84 -6.98
N VAL A 6 0.78 5.18 -5.76
CA VAL A 6 1.31 6.37 -5.07
C VAL A 6 2.65 5.99 -4.44
N VAL A 7 3.68 6.78 -4.74
CA VAL A 7 5.03 6.68 -4.17
C VAL A 7 5.49 8.06 -3.76
N LYS A 8 6.57 8.14 -2.99
CA LYS A 8 7.23 9.41 -2.72
C LYS A 8 8.09 9.87 -3.91
N ASN A 9 8.53 11.13 -3.90
CA ASN A 9 9.45 11.70 -4.88
C ASN A 9 10.76 10.93 -5.01
N ASP A 10 11.26 10.38 -3.92
CA ASP A 10 12.46 9.53 -3.89
C ASP A 10 12.18 8.08 -4.34
N LEU A 11 10.99 7.81 -4.87
CA LEU A 11 10.47 6.50 -5.26
C LEU A 11 10.36 5.51 -4.09
N THR A 12 10.33 5.97 -2.83
CA THR A 12 9.97 5.10 -1.72
C THR A 12 8.45 4.91 -1.59
N SER A 13 8.03 3.88 -0.86
CA SER A 13 6.62 3.68 -0.56
C SER A 13 6.01 4.90 0.13
N ALA A 14 4.93 5.44 -0.45
CA ALA A 14 4.17 6.56 0.11
C ALA A 14 3.56 6.30 1.50
N TRP A 15 3.56 5.03 1.92
CA TRP A 15 3.02 4.58 3.18
C TRP A 15 4.16 4.07 4.07
N ASP A 16 4.85 5.03 4.66
CA ASP A 16 5.99 4.88 5.57
C ASP A 16 5.61 5.17 7.03
N TRP A 17 4.49 5.84 7.30
CA TRP A 17 4.05 6.22 8.66
C TRP A 17 3.84 5.07 9.64
N PHE A 18 3.87 3.83 9.15
CA PHE A 18 3.47 2.64 9.89
C PHE A 18 4.45 1.48 9.78
N ASN A 19 5.47 1.64 8.95
CA ASN A 19 6.53 0.65 8.76
C ASN A 19 7.80 1.27 9.30
N ALA A 20 8.52 0.54 10.14
CA ALA A 20 9.87 0.93 10.51
C ALA A 20 10.69 1.15 9.20
N PRO A 21 11.57 2.17 9.13
CA PRO A 21 12.23 2.59 7.88
C PRO A 21 12.88 1.46 7.09
N GLU A 22 13.36 0.42 7.77
CA GLU A 22 13.92 -0.80 7.20
C GLU A 22 12.94 -1.57 6.31
N TYR A 23 11.63 -1.42 6.48
CA TYR A 23 10.58 -2.05 5.68
C TYR A 23 10.07 -1.16 4.53
N ASN A 24 10.56 0.08 4.42
CA ASN A 24 10.25 0.93 3.27
C ASN A 24 10.72 0.28 1.98
N ILE A 25 9.87 0.39 0.97
CA ILE A 25 10.11 -0.23 -0.33
C ILE A 25 10.65 0.85 -1.25
N GLN A 26 11.87 0.64 -1.72
CA GLN A 26 12.46 1.46 -2.77
C GLN A 26 12.00 0.93 -4.13
N TYR A 27 11.23 1.74 -4.85
CA TYR A 27 10.85 1.42 -6.21
C TYR A 27 11.91 1.88 -7.21
N LYS A 28 11.90 1.23 -8.37
CA LYS A 28 12.67 1.62 -9.55
C LYS A 28 11.78 1.47 -10.78
N LEU A 29 11.86 2.45 -11.69
CA LEU A 29 11.14 2.38 -12.95
C LEU A 29 11.49 1.12 -13.74
N ASN A 30 10.46 0.56 -14.37
CA ASN A 30 10.54 -0.64 -15.20
C ASN A 30 11.15 -1.87 -14.52
N THR A 31 11.16 -1.92 -13.19
CA THR A 31 11.68 -3.04 -12.41
C THR A 31 10.58 -3.62 -11.52
N TRP A 32 10.48 -4.95 -11.48
CA TRP A 32 9.57 -5.63 -10.56
C TRP A 32 10.11 -5.54 -9.13
N VAL A 33 9.28 -5.03 -8.23
CA VAL A 33 9.60 -4.88 -6.82
C VAL A 33 8.66 -5.72 -5.98
N GLU A 34 9.22 -6.38 -4.99
CA GLU A 34 8.53 -7.21 -4.00
C GLU A 34 8.53 -6.51 -2.63
N PRO A 35 7.55 -6.80 -1.77
CA PRO A 35 7.59 -6.36 -0.39
C PRO A 35 8.77 -6.99 0.34
N LYS A 36 9.41 -6.21 1.22
CA LYS A 36 10.47 -6.75 2.10
C LYS A 36 9.93 -7.82 3.07
N ILE A 37 8.67 -7.69 3.47
CA ILE A 37 7.97 -8.71 4.27
C ILE A 37 7.21 -9.62 3.30
N LYS A 38 7.64 -10.89 3.17
CA LYS A 38 7.08 -11.87 2.22
C LYS A 38 5.55 -12.03 2.30
N GLU A 39 4.97 -11.81 3.47
CA GLU A 39 3.53 -11.92 3.68
C GLU A 39 2.77 -10.64 3.34
N ALA A 40 3.43 -9.49 3.21
CA ALA A 40 2.79 -8.20 3.09
C ALA A 40 2.54 -7.79 1.63
N PRO A 41 1.33 -7.91 1.05
CA PRO A 41 1.08 -7.41 -0.28
C PRO A 41 1.26 -5.88 -0.38
N LEU A 42 1.63 -5.47 -1.58
CA LEU A 42 1.71 -4.10 -2.02
C LEU A 42 0.31 -3.60 -2.38
N MET A 43 -0.01 -2.39 -1.95
CA MET A 43 -1.23 -1.70 -2.33
C MET A 43 -1.05 -0.96 -3.65
N VAL A 44 -1.96 -1.16 -4.61
CA VAL A 44 -2.13 -0.33 -5.80
C VAL A 44 -3.62 0.00 -5.98
N PHE A 45 -3.94 0.89 -6.89
CA PHE A 45 -5.29 1.27 -7.24
C PHE A 45 -5.61 0.79 -8.66
N ARG A 46 -6.83 0.32 -8.86
CA ARG A 46 -7.32 -0.09 -10.18
C ARG A 46 -7.46 1.10 -11.11
N ASP A 47 -7.97 2.21 -10.60
CA ASP A 47 -8.36 3.39 -11.36
C ASP A 47 -7.65 4.65 -10.84
N LEU A 48 -7.37 5.60 -11.73
CA LEU A 48 -6.68 6.85 -11.42
C LEU A 48 -7.43 7.64 -10.34
N LYS A 49 -8.75 7.77 -10.52
CA LYS A 49 -9.64 8.49 -9.61
C LYS A 49 -9.57 7.98 -8.17
N ASP A 50 -9.46 6.66 -7.98
CA ASP A 50 -9.34 6.08 -6.63
C ASP A 50 -7.98 6.39 -6.00
N ALA A 51 -6.91 6.45 -6.81
CA ALA A 51 -5.59 6.85 -6.35
C ALA A 51 -5.52 8.34 -5.99
N GLU A 52 -6.12 9.21 -6.81
CA GLU A 52 -6.25 10.65 -6.54
C GLU A 52 -7.08 10.91 -5.28
N LEU A 53 -8.21 10.21 -5.12
CA LEU A 53 -9.04 10.31 -3.93
C LEU A 53 -8.28 9.84 -2.68
N PHE A 54 -7.43 8.82 -2.81
CA PHE A 54 -6.57 8.39 -1.73
C PHE A 54 -5.54 9.45 -1.34
N ILE A 55 -4.88 10.10 -2.30
CA ILE A 55 -4.00 11.25 -2.04
C ILE A 55 -4.80 12.34 -1.32
N TYR A 56 -6.02 12.62 -1.81
CA TYR A 56 -6.91 13.66 -1.28
C TYR A 56 -7.23 13.43 0.20
N ASN A 57 -7.73 12.23 0.51
CA ASN A 57 -8.22 11.87 1.84
C ASN A 57 -7.11 11.75 2.89
N ASN A 58 -5.87 11.47 2.48
CA ASN A 58 -4.74 11.31 3.39
C ASN A 58 -3.85 12.56 3.46
N ALA A 59 -4.32 13.68 2.90
CA ALA A 59 -3.58 14.94 2.85
C ALA A 59 -2.17 14.79 2.23
N LEU A 60 -2.00 13.88 1.27
CA LEU A 60 -0.72 13.60 0.62
C LEU A 60 -0.44 14.56 -0.55
N TYR A 61 -1.03 15.76 -0.55
CA TYR A 61 -0.82 16.78 -1.59
C TYR A 61 0.54 17.47 -1.53
N SER A 62 1.44 17.00 -0.66
CA SER A 62 2.82 17.48 -0.68
C SER A 62 3.41 17.18 -2.05
N PRO A 63 4.27 18.08 -2.61
CA PRO A 63 5.08 17.74 -3.77
C PRO A 63 5.87 16.44 -3.57
N ASP A 64 6.04 15.97 -2.34
CA ASP A 64 6.70 14.73 -1.95
C ASP A 64 6.02 13.45 -2.44
N TYR A 65 4.80 13.49 -2.96
CA TYR A 65 4.09 12.31 -3.45
C TYR A 65 3.81 12.39 -4.94
N LYS A 66 4.06 11.28 -5.61
CA LYS A 66 3.89 11.10 -7.05
C LYS A 66 3.01 9.90 -7.33
N LEU A 67 2.28 10.00 -8.43
CA LEU A 67 1.46 8.91 -8.92
C LEU A 67 2.12 8.29 -10.15
N TYR A 68 2.18 6.97 -10.19
CA TYR A 68 2.74 6.23 -11.32
C TYR A 68 1.73 5.24 -11.86
N LYS A 69 1.72 5.07 -13.19
CA LYS A 69 1.14 3.88 -13.81
C LYS A 69 2.01 2.68 -13.48
N CYS A 70 1.41 1.53 -13.24
CA CYS A 70 2.14 0.31 -12.91
C CYS A 70 1.50 -0.96 -13.45
N GLU A 71 2.32 -1.99 -13.61
CA GLU A 71 1.88 -3.37 -13.76
C GLU A 71 1.98 -4.09 -12.42
N ILE A 72 1.13 -5.10 -12.21
CA ILE A 72 1.15 -5.89 -10.97
C ILE A 72 1.11 -7.39 -11.22
N LYS A 73 1.68 -8.14 -10.29
CA LYS A 73 1.30 -9.53 -10.04
C LYS A 73 0.32 -9.55 -8.87
N LYS A 74 -0.97 -9.76 -9.16
CA LYS A 74 -2.04 -9.73 -8.15
C LYS A 74 -1.76 -10.73 -7.04
N SER A 75 -1.94 -10.28 -5.80
CA SER A 75 -1.90 -11.16 -4.66
C SER A 75 -3.22 -11.94 -4.56
N ARG A 76 -3.13 -13.22 -4.21
CA ARG A 76 -4.30 -14.04 -3.85
C ARG A 76 -4.66 -13.91 -2.37
N LYS A 77 -3.87 -13.17 -1.60
CA LYS A 77 -4.06 -13.01 -0.16
C LYS A 77 -5.28 -12.15 0.11
N LYS A 78 -6.21 -12.66 0.93
CA LYS A 78 -7.30 -11.88 1.49
C LYS A 78 -6.75 -11.12 2.69
N TRP A 79 -6.24 -9.92 2.48
CA TRP A 79 -5.78 -9.10 3.58
C TRP A 79 -6.88 -8.16 4.05
N LYS A 80 -7.19 -8.24 5.35
CA LYS A 80 -7.96 -7.22 6.05
C LYS A 80 -6.95 -6.28 6.65
N TRP A 81 -6.99 -5.02 6.23
CA TRP A 81 -6.06 -4.03 6.75
C TRP A 81 -6.50 -3.63 8.16
N THR A 82 -5.52 -3.57 9.06
CA THR A 82 -5.73 -3.18 10.45
C THR A 82 -4.91 -1.94 10.70
N HIS A 83 -5.52 -0.89 11.22
CA HIS A 83 -4.87 0.39 11.44
C HIS A 83 -3.59 0.21 12.28
N PRO A 84 -2.49 0.95 12.03
CA PRO A 84 -1.17 0.50 12.46
C PRO A 84 -0.68 1.15 13.74
N GLY A 85 -1.53 1.96 14.40
CA GLY A 85 -1.36 2.26 15.82
C GLY A 85 -1.43 1.01 16.71
N ASP A 86 -1.69 -0.16 16.12
CA ASP A 86 -2.11 -1.36 16.83
C ASP A 86 -1.49 -2.65 16.30
N LEU A 87 -0.35 -2.62 15.57
CA LEU A 87 0.32 -3.86 15.13
C LEU A 87 0.58 -4.80 16.33
N ASP A 88 0.96 -4.23 17.47
CA ASP A 88 1.18 -4.98 18.72
C ASP A 88 -0.14 -5.54 19.29
N THR A 89 -1.24 -4.79 19.24
CA THR A 89 -2.58 -5.25 19.63
C THR A 89 -3.13 -6.31 18.69
N VAL A 90 -2.84 -6.22 17.39
CA VAL A 90 -3.18 -7.22 16.38
C VAL A 90 -2.41 -8.50 16.60
N LEU A 91 -1.11 -8.40 16.87
CA LEU A 91 -0.26 -9.53 17.20
C LEU A 91 -0.70 -10.19 18.51
N LYS A 92 -1.06 -9.41 19.54
CA LYS A 92 -1.63 -9.90 20.81
C LYS A 92 -2.99 -10.57 20.61
N ALA A 93 -3.90 -9.98 19.84
CA ALA A 93 -5.21 -10.55 19.55
C ALA A 93 -5.10 -11.87 18.76
N LYS A 94 -4.20 -11.92 17.76
CA LYS A 94 -3.87 -13.15 17.01
C LYS A 94 -3.32 -14.25 17.91
N ARG A 95 -2.33 -13.92 18.76
CA ARG A 95 -1.77 -14.87 19.74
C ARG A 95 -2.83 -15.39 20.70
N ALA A 96 -3.77 -14.53 21.11
CA ALA A 96 -4.88 -14.87 21.99
C ALA A 96 -6.08 -15.54 21.28
N LYS A 97 -6.02 -15.75 19.96
CA LYS A 97 -7.16 -16.24 19.12
C LYS A 97 -8.46 -15.45 19.30
N LYS A 98 -8.38 -14.16 19.67
CA LYS A 98 -9.55 -13.30 19.87
C LYS A 98 -9.93 -12.60 18.56
N LYS A 99 -11.23 -12.37 18.33
CA LYS A 99 -11.71 -11.53 17.23
C LYS A 99 -11.25 -10.09 17.47
N LEU A 100 -10.69 -9.47 16.43
CA LEU A 100 -10.37 -8.04 16.44
C LEU A 100 -11.67 -7.22 16.53
N PRO A 101 -11.71 -6.13 17.32
CA PRO A 101 -12.88 -5.25 17.36
C PRO A 101 -13.14 -4.59 16.00
N SER A 102 -14.40 -4.34 15.64
CA SER A 102 -14.78 -3.87 14.28
C SER A 102 -14.22 -2.49 13.91
N ALA A 103 -13.92 -1.65 14.90
CA ALA A 103 -13.26 -0.37 14.71
C ALA A 103 -11.85 -0.48 14.10
N TYR A 104 -11.23 -1.66 14.20
CA TYR A 104 -9.87 -1.93 13.69
C TYR A 104 -9.88 -2.60 12.32
N THR A 105 -11.04 -2.99 11.79
CA THR A 105 -11.17 -3.43 10.41
C THR A 105 -11.35 -2.23 9.50
N SER A 106 -10.27 -1.50 9.25
CA SER A 106 -10.22 -0.50 8.20
C SER A 106 -10.42 -1.17 6.85
N PHE A 107 -11.53 -0.83 6.19
CA PHE A 107 -11.75 -1.14 4.78
C PHE A 107 -10.58 -0.55 3.99
N LEU A 108 -10.00 -1.33 3.07
CA LEU A 108 -9.04 -0.79 2.12
C LEU A 108 -9.70 0.39 1.39
N PRO A 109 -8.95 1.44 1.02
CA PRO A 109 -9.47 2.48 0.16
C PRO A 109 -10.18 1.89 -1.06
N ASN A 110 -11.21 2.56 -1.56
CA ASN A 110 -11.92 2.09 -2.75
C ASN A 110 -10.95 1.87 -3.92
N GLY A 111 -11.25 0.88 -4.76
CA GLY A 111 -10.40 0.54 -5.90
C GLY A 111 -9.06 -0.12 -5.56
N THR A 112 -8.77 -0.36 -4.28
CA THR A 112 -7.53 -1.02 -3.88
C THR A 112 -7.43 -2.43 -4.47
N VAL A 113 -6.28 -2.73 -5.05
CA VAL A 113 -5.88 -4.06 -5.48
C VAL A 113 -4.57 -4.42 -4.78
N LEU A 114 -4.56 -5.60 -4.18
CA LEU A 114 -3.37 -6.15 -3.52
C LEU A 114 -2.47 -6.87 -4.54
N ALA A 115 -1.18 -6.63 -4.45
CA ALA A 115 -0.18 -7.17 -5.37
C ALA A 115 0.98 -7.82 -4.60
N ASP A 116 1.48 -8.96 -5.09
CA ASP A 116 2.72 -9.55 -4.58
C ASP A 116 3.95 -8.89 -5.22
N LYS A 117 3.81 -8.35 -6.44
CA LYS A 117 4.85 -7.56 -7.12
C LYS A 117 4.24 -6.36 -7.84
N VAL A 118 4.98 -5.25 -7.87
CA VAL A 118 4.62 -4.04 -8.61
C VAL A 118 5.80 -3.61 -9.50
N LYS A 119 5.51 -3.20 -10.72
CA LYS A 119 6.49 -2.59 -11.64
C LYS A 119 5.97 -1.20 -12.04
N LEU A 120 6.65 -0.15 -11.60
CA LEU A 120 6.33 1.21 -12.01
C LEU A 120 6.71 1.41 -13.49
N LEU A 121 5.89 2.14 -14.23
CA LEU A 121 6.08 2.40 -15.66
C LEU A 121 6.45 3.86 -15.90
N GLU A 122 5.49 4.76 -15.74
CA GLU A 122 5.63 6.20 -16.00
C GLU A 122 4.85 7.00 -14.95
N GLU A 123 5.32 8.22 -14.65
CA GLU A 123 4.63 9.17 -13.78
C GLU A 123 3.35 9.65 -14.47
N VAL A 124 2.29 9.81 -13.69
CA VAL A 124 1.06 10.48 -14.13
C VAL A 124 1.28 11.98 -13.94
N ALA A 125 1.24 12.72 -15.06
CA ALA A 125 1.41 14.16 -15.10
C ALA A 125 0.25 14.91 -14.42
#